data_AF-A0A511MZ63-F1
#
_entry.id   AF-A0A511MZ63-F1
#
_cell.length_a   1.000
_cell.length_b   1.000
_cell.length_c   1.000
_cell.angle_alpha   90.00
_cell.angle_beta   90.00
_cell.angle_gamma   90.00
#
_symmetry.space_group_name_H-M   'P 1'
#
loop_
_entity.id
_entity.type
_entity.pdbx_description
1 polymer ?
#
loop_
_entity_poly.entity_id
_entity_poly.type
_entity_poly.pdbx_seq_one_letter_code
_entity_poly.pdbx_strand_id
1 'polypeptide(L)'
;MTLKNAVTITIEGHSDDLLNIIGGGFYEEFNPDAEDPKRPYFLVFSDGTLLKVHYNHEGCWEIRPQVKGSFFLEHQPYTDPDKDYSDKVFLQAGPTWVVGGSDFTRAIERKN
;
A
#
# COMPACT_ATOMS: atom_id res chain seq x y z
N MET A 1 14.60 12.28 15.32
CA MET A 1 13.44 12.13 14.43
C MET A 1 13.61 13.13 13.29
N THR A 2 14.09 12.66 12.14
CA THR A 2 14.70 13.50 11.10
C THR A 2 13.63 13.96 10.10
N LEU A 3 13.67 15.24 9.71
CA LEU A 3 12.72 15.97 8.85
C LEU A 3 12.29 15.29 7.52
N LYS A 4 12.96 14.22 7.08
CA LYS A 4 12.57 13.47 5.87
C LYS A 4 11.17 12.85 5.96
N ASN A 5 10.76 12.35 7.13
CA ASN A 5 9.46 11.66 7.28
C ASN A 5 8.26 12.62 7.29
N ALA A 6 8.48 13.93 7.46
CA ALA A 6 7.37 14.90 7.44
C ALA A 6 6.89 15.21 6.00
N VAL A 7 7.72 14.96 4.99
CA VAL A 7 7.48 15.38 3.60
C VAL A 7 7.09 14.20 2.69
N THR A 8 7.24 12.97 3.16
CA THR A 8 6.99 11.75 2.40
C THR A 8 6.16 10.78 3.23
N ILE A 9 5.20 10.13 2.59
CA ILE A 9 4.45 8.99 3.11
C ILE A 9 5.10 7.73 2.51
N THR A 10 5.49 6.80 3.35
CA THR A 10 6.03 5.50 2.96
C THR A 10 4.98 4.42 3.24
N ILE A 11 4.74 3.57 2.26
CA ILE A 11 3.91 2.38 2.37
C ILE A 11 4.82 1.16 2.17
N GLU A 12 4.90 0.29 3.16
CA GLU A 12 5.68 -0.96 3.11
C GLU A 12 5.06 -2.01 4.04
N GLY A 13 5.39 -3.28 3.81
CA GLY A 13 5.12 -4.38 4.72
C GLY A 13 6.01 -4.33 5.95
N HIS A 14 5.45 -4.69 7.10
CA HIS A 14 6.15 -4.65 8.39
C HIS A 14 6.28 -6.04 9.04
N SER A 15 5.31 -6.91 8.84
CA SER A 15 5.29 -8.34 9.20
C SER A 15 4.59 -9.15 8.11
N ASP A 16 4.41 -10.46 8.28
CA ASP A 16 3.66 -11.32 7.34
C ASP A 16 2.19 -10.91 7.19
N ASP A 17 1.60 -10.29 8.20
CA ASP A 17 0.18 -9.92 8.25
C ASP A 17 -0.10 -8.41 8.20
N LEU A 18 0.91 -7.55 8.36
CA LEU A 18 0.73 -6.10 8.50
C LEU A 18 1.42 -5.27 7.42
N LEU A 19 0.66 -4.31 6.91
CA LEU A 19 1.13 -3.15 6.16
C LEU A 19 1.23 -1.94 7.07
N ASN A 20 2.26 -1.15 6.83
CA ASN A 20 2.55 0.05 7.59
C ASN A 20 2.56 1.28 6.68
N ILE A 21 1.96 2.37 7.16
CA ILE A 21 1.90 3.66 6.47
C ILE A 21 2.40 4.75 7.42
N ILE A 22 3.59 5.26 7.13
CA ILE A 22 4.28 6.24 8.00
C ILE A 22 4.64 7.49 7.22
N GLY A 23 4.44 8.64 7.85
CA GLY A 23 4.91 9.93 7.36
C GLY A 23 3.78 10.79 6.80
N GLY A 24 4.07 12.06 6.52
CA GLY A 24 3.04 13.02 6.09
C GLY A 24 1.87 13.20 7.08
N GLY A 25 2.03 12.80 8.34
CA GLY A 25 0.98 12.78 9.36
C GLY A 25 0.30 11.43 9.60
N PHE A 26 0.59 10.41 8.78
CA PHE A 26 0.08 9.05 8.97
C PHE A 26 0.97 8.22 9.91
N TYR A 27 0.30 7.42 10.73
CA TYR A 27 0.85 6.35 11.57
C TYR A 27 -0.21 5.24 11.65
N GLU A 28 -0.47 4.60 10.52
CA GLU A 28 -1.56 3.63 10.36
C GLU A 28 -1.02 2.25 10.03
N GLU A 29 -1.70 1.22 10.52
CA GLU A 29 -1.42 -0.17 10.21
C GLU A 29 -2.68 -0.82 9.63
N PHE A 30 -2.51 -1.63 8.59
CA PHE A 30 -3.58 -2.41 7.97
C PHE A 30 -3.21 -3.88 8.01
N ASN A 31 -4.20 -4.75 8.23
CA ASN A 31 -4.03 -6.20 8.18
C ASN A 31 -4.79 -6.78 6.97
N PRO A 32 -4.15 -6.89 5.80
CA PRO A 32 -4.76 -7.51 4.61
C PRO A 32 -5.17 -8.97 4.80
N ASP A 33 -4.44 -9.70 5.66
CA ASP A 33 -4.62 -11.14 5.85
C ASP A 33 -5.78 -11.50 6.78
N ALA A 34 -6.22 -10.55 7.62
CA ALA A 34 -7.42 -10.65 8.43
C ALA A 34 -8.72 -10.60 7.58
N GLU A 35 -8.63 -10.16 6.33
CA GLU A 35 -9.72 -10.15 5.36
C GLU A 35 -9.80 -11.48 4.58
N ASP A 36 -10.79 -11.61 3.68
CA ASP A 36 -10.91 -12.80 2.82
C ASP A 36 -9.65 -12.97 1.94
N PRO A 37 -8.82 -14.02 2.17
CA PRO A 37 -7.55 -14.21 1.46
C PRO A 37 -7.73 -14.50 -0.04
N LYS A 38 -8.98 -14.75 -0.47
CA LYS A 38 -9.32 -14.92 -1.90
C LYS A 38 -9.59 -13.61 -2.61
N ARG A 39 -9.61 -12.48 -1.89
CA ARG A 39 -9.89 -11.17 -2.45
C ARG A 39 -8.64 -10.29 -2.41
N PRO A 40 -8.37 -9.52 -3.48
CA PRO A 40 -7.30 -8.55 -3.45
C PRO A 40 -7.62 -7.42 -2.47
N TYR A 41 -6.63 -7.06 -1.66
CA TYR A 41 -6.69 -5.93 -0.76
C TYR A 41 -6.22 -4.66 -1.48
N PHE A 42 -6.84 -3.51 -1.18
CA PHE A 42 -6.46 -2.24 -1.77
C PHE A 42 -6.25 -1.17 -0.71
N LEU A 43 -5.34 -0.25 -0.98
CA LEU A 43 -5.21 1.02 -0.29
C LEU A 43 -5.63 2.14 -1.24
N VAL A 44 -6.53 3.01 -0.77
CA VAL A 44 -6.99 4.19 -1.51
C VAL A 44 -6.65 5.43 -0.72
N PHE A 45 -5.98 6.37 -1.38
CA PHE A 45 -5.60 7.65 -0.81
C PHE A 45 -6.49 8.77 -1.34
N SER A 46 -6.58 9.87 -0.58
CA SER A 46 -7.44 11.01 -0.91
C SER A 46 -7.12 11.75 -2.21
N ASP A 47 -5.95 11.49 -2.80
CA ASP A 47 -5.51 12.06 -4.08
C ASP A 47 -5.86 11.17 -5.29
N GLY A 48 -6.56 10.06 -5.05
CA GLY A 48 -6.92 9.08 -6.05
C GLY A 48 -5.85 8.01 -6.31
N THR A 49 -4.74 8.00 -5.57
CA THR A 49 -3.80 6.88 -5.63
C THR A 49 -4.48 5.60 -5.15
N LEU A 50 -4.40 4.55 -5.97
CA LEU A 50 -4.93 3.22 -5.70
C LEU A 50 -3.77 2.21 -5.76
N LEU A 51 -3.51 1.54 -4.65
CA LEU A 51 -2.51 0.48 -4.55
C LEU A 51 -3.21 -0.86 -4.34
N LYS A 52 -2.82 -1.88 -5.11
CA LYS A 52 -3.21 -3.25 -4.86
C LYS A 52 -2.12 -3.90 -4.02
N VAL A 53 -2.51 -4.57 -2.94
CA VAL A 53 -1.58 -5.19 -2.01
C VAL A 53 -1.81 -6.69 -1.93
N HIS A 54 -0.71 -7.44 -1.87
CA HIS A 54 -0.72 -8.90 -1.83
C HIS A 54 0.54 -9.39 -1.12
N TYR A 55 0.37 -10.25 -0.13
CA TYR A 55 1.47 -11.04 0.44
C TYR A 55 1.59 -12.35 -0.34
N ASN A 56 2.69 -12.53 -1.07
CA ASN A 56 2.83 -13.63 -2.01
C ASN A 56 3.35 -14.91 -1.33
N HIS A 57 3.32 -16.02 -2.06
CA HIS A 57 3.74 -17.33 -1.59
C HIS A 57 5.24 -17.44 -1.24
N GLU A 58 6.07 -16.48 -1.64
CA GLU A 58 7.50 -16.39 -1.29
C GLU A 58 7.72 -15.65 0.03
N GLY A 59 6.66 -15.15 0.67
CA GLY A 59 6.74 -14.36 1.89
C GLY A 59 7.07 -12.89 1.63
N CYS A 60 6.77 -12.38 0.42
CA CYS A 60 7.03 -10.99 0.04
C CYS A 60 5.75 -10.16 -0.11
N TRP A 61 5.83 -8.89 0.27
CA TRP A 61 4.78 -7.90 0.01
C TRP A 61 4.92 -7.31 -1.40
N GLU A 62 3.92 -7.56 -2.22
CA GLU A 62 3.73 -6.89 -3.50
C GLU A 62 2.75 -5.72 -3.33
N ILE A 63 3.24 -4.50 -3.56
CA ILE A 63 2.46 -3.26 -3.45
C ILE A 63 2.46 -2.60 -4.83
N ARG A 64 1.43 -2.91 -5.64
CA ARG A 64 1.38 -2.52 -7.05
C ARG A 64 0.46 -1.32 -7.26
N PRO A 65 0.98 -0.17 -7.76
CA PRO A 65 0.13 0.95 -8.11
C PRO A 65 -0.80 0.58 -9.28
N GLN A 66 -2.11 0.72 -9.06
CA GLN A 66 -3.13 0.57 -10.09
C GLN A 66 -3.49 1.92 -10.71
N VAL A 67 -3.56 2.95 -9.88
CA VAL A 67 -3.74 4.35 -10.28
C VAL A 67 -2.75 5.20 -9.49
N LYS A 68 -2.05 6.09 -10.19
CA LYS A 68 -1.11 7.06 -9.59
C LYS A 68 -1.82 8.40 -9.45
N GLY A 69 -2.12 8.80 -8.22
CA GLY A 69 -2.70 10.10 -7.90
C GLY A 69 -1.66 11.23 -8.01
N SER A 70 -2.09 12.46 -7.70
CA SER A 70 -1.25 13.65 -7.87
C SER A 70 -0.02 13.71 -6.96
N PHE A 71 0.00 12.96 -5.85
CA PHE A 71 1.12 12.92 -4.92
C PHE A 71 1.99 11.67 -5.07
N PHE A 72 1.74 10.81 -6.05
CA PHE A 72 2.56 9.61 -6.28
C PHE A 72 3.98 9.99 -6.71
N LEU A 73 4.99 9.50 -5.98
CA LEU A 73 6.41 9.75 -6.30
C LEU A 73 7.03 8.54 -6.98
N GLU A 74 7.10 7.42 -6.26
CA GLU A 74 7.93 6.29 -6.65
C GLU A 74 7.39 4.97 -6.12
N HIS A 75 7.71 3.89 -6.84
CA HIS A 75 7.54 2.52 -6.39
C HIS A 75 8.87 1.80 -6.56
N GLN A 76 9.35 1.20 -5.47
CA GLN A 76 10.57 0.40 -5.40
C GLN A 76 10.15 -1.05 -5.15
N PRO A 77 10.31 -1.94 -6.16
CA PRO A 77 10.01 -3.35 -5.96
C PRO A 77 10.95 -3.99 -4.93
N TYR A 78 10.44 -4.97 -4.19
CA TYR A 78 11.27 -5.83 -3.34
C TYR A 78 12.35 -6.53 -4.18
N THR A 79 13.48 -6.86 -3.55
CA THR A 79 14.62 -7.44 -4.26
C THR A 79 15.12 -8.76 -3.68
N ASP A 80 14.81 -9.04 -2.41
CA ASP A 80 15.32 -10.22 -1.69
C ASP A 80 14.31 -10.65 -0.61
N PRO A 81 13.69 -11.85 -0.70
CA PRO A 81 12.70 -12.32 0.28
C PRO A 81 13.23 -12.43 1.72
N ASP A 82 14.56 -12.54 1.92
CA ASP A 82 15.15 -12.68 3.25
C ASP A 82 15.62 -11.35 3.84
N LYS A 83 15.70 -10.28 3.04
CA LYS A 83 16.30 -8.99 3.46
C LYS A 83 15.47 -7.76 3.13
N ASP A 84 14.89 -7.74 1.94
CA ASP A 84 14.14 -6.63 1.37
C ASP A 84 12.91 -7.23 0.69
N TYR A 85 12.03 -7.77 1.53
CA TYR A 85 10.90 -8.62 1.16
C TYR A 85 9.62 -7.83 0.88
N SER A 86 9.71 -6.50 0.88
CA SER A 86 8.54 -5.64 0.65
C SER A 86 8.81 -4.62 -0.43
N ASP A 87 7.88 -4.52 -1.37
CA ASP A 87 7.75 -3.33 -2.19
C ASP A 87 7.63 -2.11 -1.27
N LYS A 88 8.19 -0.98 -1.69
CA LYS A 88 8.02 0.32 -1.02
C LYS A 88 7.37 1.29 -1.99
N VAL A 89 6.31 1.95 -1.55
CA VAL A 89 5.67 3.02 -2.32
C VAL A 89 5.83 4.33 -1.56
N PHE A 90 6.22 5.37 -2.29
CA PHE A 90 6.45 6.70 -1.74
C PHE A 90 5.45 7.68 -2.35
N LEU A 91 4.76 8.42 -1.47
CA LEU A 91 3.93 9.56 -1.85
C LEU A 91 4.51 10.83 -1.24
N GLN A 92 4.32 11.96 -1.91
CA GLN A 92 4.55 13.26 -1.29
C GLN A 92 3.48 13.48 -0.21
N ALA A 93 3.85 14.14 0.88
CA ALA A 93 2.88 14.59 1.88
C ALA A 93 1.81 15.48 1.22
N GLY A 94 0.54 15.19 1.48
CA GLY A 94 -0.57 15.80 0.77
C GLY A 94 -1.89 15.03 0.94
N PRO A 95 -1.91 13.69 0.79
CA PRO A 95 -3.08 12.90 1.13
C PRO A 95 -3.51 13.13 2.58
N THR A 96 -4.81 13.20 2.83
CA THR A 96 -5.39 13.50 4.16
C THR A 96 -6.11 12.31 4.77
N TRP A 97 -6.41 11.29 3.98
CA TRP A 97 -6.93 10.01 4.44
C TRP A 97 -6.41 8.87 3.58
N VAL A 98 -6.42 7.68 4.17
CA VAL A 98 -6.18 6.40 3.51
C VAL A 98 -7.24 5.42 4.00
N VAL A 99 -7.78 4.60 3.08
CA VAL A 99 -8.70 3.52 3.41
C VAL A 99 -8.16 2.22 2.84
N GLY A 100 -8.12 1.19 3.67
CA GLY A 100 -7.78 -0.17 3.28
C GLY A 100 -9.03 -1.06 3.19
N GLY A 101 -9.06 -1.99 2.24
CA GLY A 101 -10.10 -3.01 2.23
C GLY A 101 -10.18 -3.83 0.94
N SER A 102 -10.91 -4.94 1.01
CA SER A 102 -11.12 -5.88 -0.11
C SER A 102 -12.38 -5.59 -0.93
N ASP A 103 -13.24 -4.69 -0.44
CA ASP A 103 -14.54 -4.38 -1.04
C ASP A 103 -14.47 -3.40 -2.23
N PHE A 104 -13.32 -2.77 -2.47
CA PHE A 104 -13.05 -1.99 -3.69
C PHE A 104 -13.17 -2.81 -4.98
N THR A 105 -13.16 -4.14 -4.87
CA THR A 105 -13.37 -5.09 -5.97
C THR A 105 -14.80 -5.15 -6.51
N ARG A 106 -15.79 -4.60 -5.79
CA ARG A 106 -17.21 -4.86 -6.08
C ARG A 106 -17.75 -4.16 -7.33
N ALA A 107 -17.05 -3.19 -7.87
CA ALA A 107 -17.46 -2.46 -9.08
C ALA A 107 -16.67 -2.91 -10.32
N ILE A 108 -16.82 -4.17 -10.71
CA ILE A 108 -16.50 -4.58 -12.09
C ILE A 108 -17.83 -4.67 -12.83
N GLU A 109 -18.09 -3.70 -13.73
CA GLU A 109 -19.09 -3.92 -14.78
C GLU A 109 -18.71 -5.19 -15.52
N ARG A 110 -19.53 -6.24 -15.35
CA ARG A 110 -19.47 -7.42 -16.22
C ARG A 110 -19.80 -6.95 -17.64
N LYS A 111 -18.78 -6.65 -18.43
CA LYS A 111 -18.94 -6.64 -19.88
C LYS A 111 -19.10 -8.10 -20.30
N ASN A 112 -20.35 -8.45 -20.62
CA ASN A 112 -20.71 -9.70 -21.29
C ASN A 112 -19.97 -9.84 -22.61
#